data_AF-A0A1W6KTM0-F1
#
_entry.id   AF-A0A1W6KTM0-F1
#
_cell.length_a   1.000
_cell.length_b   1.000
_cell.length_c   1.000
_cell.angle_alpha   90.00
_cell.angle_beta   90.00
_cell.angle_gamma   90.00
#
_symmetry.space_group_name_H-M   'P 1'
#
loop_
_entity.id
_entity.type
_entity.pdbx_description
1 polymer ?
#
loop_
_entity_poly.entity_id
_entity_poly.type
_entity_poly.pdbx_seq_one_letter_code
_entity_poly.pdbx_strand_id
1 'polypeptide(L)' 'MHDAAEATPTPKSDEELKELVSLARLVAYARENARDLNAEFSAYCLDLALGALLQDLDKSGVSFSHESGQDTYLLGTRH' A
#
# COMPACT_ATOMS: atom_id res chain seq x y z
N MET A 1 -32.38 1.53 28.51
CA MET A 1 -31.55 0.62 27.70
C MET A 1 -31.17 1.42 26.47
N HIS A 2 -29.94 1.92 26.41
CA HIS A 2 -29.51 2.78 25.29
C HIS A 2 -29.05 1.91 24.13
N ASP A 3 -29.67 2.23 23.01
CA ASP A 3 -29.68 1.58 21.72
C ASP A 3 -28.27 1.45 21.14
N ALA A 4 -28.00 0.30 20.54
CA ALA A 4 -26.72 -0.04 19.94
C ALA A 4 -26.47 0.88 18.75
N ALA A 5 -25.48 1.78 18.88
CA ALA A 5 -24.97 2.57 17.78
C ALA A 5 -24.41 1.64 16.70
N GLU A 6 -25.26 1.38 15.71
CA GLU A 6 -24.92 0.73 14.45
C GLU A 6 -23.83 1.56 13.78
N ALA A 7 -22.57 1.13 13.93
CA ALA A 7 -21.43 1.67 13.21
C ALA A 7 -21.57 1.26 11.74
N THR A 8 -22.45 1.95 11.02
CA THR A 8 -22.49 1.90 9.56
C THR A 8 -21.12 2.38 9.06
N PRO A 9 -20.38 1.57 8.28
CA PRO A 9 -19.11 2.01 7.72
C PRO A 9 -19.41 3.10 6.71
N THR A 10 -19.21 4.36 7.11
CA THR A 10 -19.25 5.48 6.18
C THR A 10 -18.21 5.22 5.08
N PRO A 11 -18.60 5.28 3.80
CA PRO A 11 -17.64 5.12 2.71
C PRO A 11 -16.53 6.17 2.88
N LYS A 12 -15.27 5.73 2.84
CA LYS A 12 -14.11 6.63 2.88
C LYS A 12 -14.25 7.64 1.75
N SER A 13 -13.97 8.92 2.05
CA SER A 13 -13.98 9.97 1.04
C SER A 13 -12.85 9.77 0.02
N ASP A 14 -13.01 10.33 -1.18
CA ASP A 14 -11.97 10.27 -2.21
C ASP A 14 -10.62 10.84 -1.75
N GLU A 15 -10.63 11.80 -0.83
CA GLU A 15 -9.40 12.36 -0.27
C GLU A 15 -8.71 11.37 0.68
N GLU A 16 -9.45 10.74 1.59
CA GLU A 16 -8.92 9.68 2.46
C GLU A 16 -8.36 8.50 1.65
N LEU A 17 -9.00 8.16 0.52
CA LEU A 17 -8.51 7.14 -0.41
C LEU A 17 -7.17 7.55 -1.04
N LYS A 18 -7.04 8.80 -1.48
CA LYS A 18 -5.77 9.31 -2.03
C LYS A 18 -4.67 9.35 -0.97
N GLU A 19 -5.00 9.73 0.25
CA GLU A 19 -4.06 9.72 1.38
C GLU A 19 -3.60 8.29 1.69
N LEU A 20 -4.52 7.32 1.72
CA LEU A 20 -4.19 5.90 1.90
C LEU A 20 -3.29 5.36 0.79
N VAL A 21 -3.59 5.67 -0.47
CA VAL A 21 -2.73 5.29 -1.61
C VAL A 21 -1.34 5.95 -1.49
N SER A 22 -1.29 7.22 -1.10
CA SER A 22 -0.03 7.95 -0.91
C SER A 22 0.80 7.36 0.21
N LEU A 23 0.16 6.99 1.32
CA LEU A 23 0.79 6.34 2.45
C LEU A 23 1.31 4.94 2.07
N ALA A 24 0.52 4.14 1.35
CA ALA A 24 0.97 2.83 0.86
C ALA A 24 2.20 2.94 -0.05
N ARG A 25 2.24 3.93 -0.95
CA ARG A 25 3.41 4.22 -1.78
C ARG A 25 4.64 4.60 -0.93
N LEU A 26 4.47 5.45 0.07
CA LEU A 26 5.55 5.85 0.97
C LEU A 26 6.11 4.66 1.75
N VAL A 27 5.24 3.79 2.29
CA VAL A 27 5.65 2.59 3.02
C VAL A 27 6.38 1.60 2.10
N ALA A 28 5.90 1.41 0.87
CA ALA A 28 6.58 0.57 -0.11
C ALA A 28 7.99 1.09 -0.44
N TYR A 29 8.15 2.41 -0.63
CA TYR A 29 9.45 3.03 -0.83
C TYR A 29 10.36 2.87 0.39
N ALA A 30 9.85 3.14 1.60
CA ALA A 30 10.62 2.98 2.84
C ALA A 30 11.07 1.53 3.05
N ARG A 31 10.22 0.55 2.68
CA ARG A 31 10.57 -0.87 2.74
C ARG A 31 11.74 -1.19 1.83
N GLU A 32 11.72 -0.72 0.58
CA GLU A 32 12.82 -0.93 -0.37
C GLU A 32 14.13 -0.36 0.19
N ASN A 33 14.08 0.88 0.70
CA ASN A 33 15.22 1.52 1.34
C ASN A 33 15.72 0.76 2.58
N ALA A 34 14.82 0.19 3.38
CA ALA A 34 15.21 -0.61 4.54
C ALA A 34 15.91 -1.91 4.12
N ARG A 35 15.51 -2.51 3.00
CA ARG A 35 16.20 -3.68 2.42
C ARG A 35 17.59 -3.29 1.91
N ASP A 36 17.71 -2.17 1.20
CA ASP A 36 18.99 -1.66 0.68
C ASP A 36 19.97 -1.31 1.81
N LEU A 37 19.47 -0.83 2.95
CA LEU A 37 20.27 -0.54 4.15
C LEU A 37 20.52 -1.78 5.03
N ASN A 38 20.11 -2.97 4.59
CA ASN A 38 20.25 -4.23 5.32
C ASN A 38 19.57 -4.20 6.72
N ALA A 39 18.52 -3.39 6.87
CA ALA A 39 17.72 -3.24 8.07
C ALA A 39 16.51 -4.20 8.03
N GLU A 40 16.79 -5.50 8.06
CA GLU A 40 15.79 -6.57 7.83
C GLU A 40 14.57 -6.49 8.75
N PHE A 41 14.77 -6.18 10.03
CA PHE A 41 13.66 -6.04 10.98
C PHE A 41 12.75 -4.85 10.61
N SER A 42 13.34 -3.72 10.21
CA SER A 42 12.57 -2.56 9.75
C SER A 42 11.82 -2.88 8.46
N ALA A 43 12.46 -3.57 7.50
CA ALA A 43 11.82 -4.00 6.26
C ALA A 43 10.62 -4.92 6.55
N TYR A 44 10.76 -5.87 7.48
CA TYR A 44 9.67 -6.74 7.90
C TYR A 44 8.49 -5.97 8.51
N CYS A 45 8.75 -5.03 9.43
CA CYS A 45 7.71 -4.18 10.00
C CYS A 45 6.99 -3.36 8.91
N LEU A 46 7.71 -2.87 7.91
CA LEU A 46 7.15 -2.12 6.79
C LEU A 46 6.34 -3.02 5.85
N ASP A 47 6.73 -4.27 5.64
CA ASP A 47 5.94 -5.27 4.90
C ASP A 47 4.59 -5.53 5.58
N LEU A 48 4.57 -5.67 6.92
CA LEU A 48 3.33 -5.82 7.68
C LEU A 48 2.43 -4.59 7.56
N ALA A 49 3.01 -3.38 7.70
CA ALA A 49 2.27 -2.13 7.57
C ALA A 49 1.68 -1.96 6.16
N LEU A 50 2.46 -2.29 5.12
CA LEU A 50 2.00 -2.24 3.74
C LEU A 50 0.85 -3.22 3.50
N GLY A 51 0.94 -4.45 4.03
CA GLY A 51 -0.12 -5.44 3.94
C GLY A 51 -1.44 -4.96 4.56
N ALA A 52 -1.38 -4.28 5.71
CA ALA A 52 -2.57 -3.68 6.33
C ALA A 52 -3.17 -2.55 5.48
N LEU A 53 -2.33 -1.68 4.92
CA LEU A 53 -2.77 -0.58 4.05
C LEU A 53 -3.44 -1.11 2.77
N LEU A 54 -2.89 -2.15 2.15
CA LEU A 54 -3.48 -2.78 0.96
C LEU A 54 -4.85 -3.39 1.26
N GLN A 55 -4.99 -4.11 2.38
CA GLN A 55 -6.30 -4.62 2.81
C GLN A 55 -7.32 -3.50 3.02
N ASP A 56 -6.88 -2.36 3.56
CA ASP A 56 -7.77 -1.21 3.80
C ASP A 56 -8.17 -0.47 2.53
N LEU A 57 -7.34 -0.54 1.47
CA LEU A 57 -7.64 -0.05 0.13
C LEU A 57 -8.62 -1.00 -0.59
N ASP A 58 -8.38 -2.31 -0.51
CA ASP A 58 -9.27 -3.33 -1.08
C ASP A 58 -10.68 -3.24 -0.51
N LYS A 59 -10.80 -3.08 0.82
CA LYS A 59 -12.10 -2.87 1.50
C LYS A 59 -12.82 -1.60 1.03
N SER A 60 -12.07 -0.62 0.55
CA SER A 60 -12.61 0.64 0.07
C SER A 60 -12.86 0.68 -1.44
N GLY A 61 -12.66 -0.44 -2.15
CA GLY A 61 -12.93 -0.55 -3.58
C GLY A 61 -11.86 0.08 -4.48
N VAL A 62 -10.70 0.43 -3.92
CA VAL A 62 -9.57 1.00 -4.67
C VAL A 62 -8.54 -0.09 -4.92
N SER A 63 -8.33 -0.45 -6.18
CA SER A 63 -7.24 -1.34 -6.56
C SER A 63 -5.92 -0.59 -6.49
N PHE A 64 -5.07 -0.95 -5.52
CA PHE A 64 -3.70 -0.48 -5.48
C PHE A 64 -2.89 -1.20 -6.57
N SER A 65 -2.72 -0.57 -7.73
CA SER A 65 -1.73 -1.05 -8.69
C SER A 65 -0.35 -0.70 -8.14
N HIS A 66 0.27 -1.68 -7.50
CA HIS A 66 1.70 -1.62 -7.23
C HIS A 66 2.38 -1.68 -8.59
N GLU A 67 2.75 -0.52 -9.13
CA GLU A 67 3.80 -0.44 -10.14
C GLU A 67 5.08 -0.88 -9.46
N SER A 68 5.24 -2.20 -9.30
CA SER A 68 6.57 -2.75 -9.14
C SER A 68 7.31 -2.25 -10.37
N GLY A 69 8.37 -1.47 -10.16
CA GLY A 69 9.40 -1.22 -11.14
C GLY A 69 10.03 -2.56 -11.54
N GLN A 70 9.26 -3.36 -12.28
CA GLN A 70 9.79 -4.32 -13.21
C GLN A 70 10.09 -3.47 -14.44
N ASP A 71 11.17 -2.70 -14.36
CA ASP A 71 11.93 -2.36 -15.56
C ASP A 71 12.32 -3.70 -16.16
N THR A 72 11.43 -4.18 -17.03
CA THR A 72 11.65 -5.34 -17.86
C THR A 72 12.74 -4.93 -18.84
N TYR A 73 13.99 -5.09 -18.43
CA TYR A 73 15.13 -5.03 -19.33
C TYR A 73 15.11 -6.28 -20.22
N LEU A 74 14.03 -6.50 -20.98
CA LEU A 74 13.99 -7.54 -21.98
C LEU A 74 13.40 -7.03 -23.29
N LEU A 75 14.36 -6.86 -24.21
CA LEU A 75 14.32 -7.35 -25.58
C LEU A 75 13.76 -6.39 -26.65
N GLY A 76 14.69 -5.85 -27.44
CA GLY A 76 14.39 -5.01 -28.61
C GLY A 76 15.59 -4.81 -29.53
N THR A 77 16.13 -5.91 -30.05
CA THR A 77 16.60 -6.10 -31.44
C THR A 77 17.06 -4.88 -32.24
N ARG A 78 18.36 -4.76 -32.57
CA ARG A 78 18.81 -4.07 -33.80
C ARG A 78 20.06 -4.73 -34.39
N HIS A 79 19.80 -5.50 -35.45
CA HIS A 79 20.50 -5.65 -36.73
C HIS A 79 22.03 -5.57 -36.81
#